data_AF-A0A821JK19-F1
#
_entry.id   AF-A0A821JK19-F1
#
_cell.length_a   1.000
_cell.length_b   1.000
_cell.length_c   1.000
_cell.angle_alpha   90.00
_cell.angle_beta   90.00
_cell.angle_gamma   90.00
#
_symmetry.space_group_name_H-M   'P 1'
#
loop_
_entity.id
_entity.type
_entity.pdbx_description
1 polymer ?
#
loop_
_entity_poly.entity_id
_entity_poly.type
_entity_poly.pdbx_seq_one_letter_code
_entity_poly.pdbx_strand_id
1 'polypeptide(L)' 'IKFMFDEHLVTVWSAPNYCYRCGNIAAILAFHTATNHETKLFNAVPDNERVIPSKTTTPYFL' A
#
# COMPACT_ATOMS: atom_id res chain seq x y z
N ILE A 1 5.75 -1.96 8.10
CA ILE A 1 5.24 -0.76 8.79
C ILE A 1 6.37 -0.17 9.62
N LYS A 2 6.47 1.14 9.75
CA LYS A 2 7.58 1.79 10.47
C LYS A 2 7.04 2.84 11.42
N PHE A 3 7.28 2.62 12.71
CA PHE A 3 7.05 3.60 13.77
C PHE A 3 8.34 4.40 13.98
N MET A 4 8.21 5.68 14.27
CA MET A 4 9.30 6.61 14.55
C MET A 4 8.89 7.54 15.69
N PHE A 5 9.89 8.16 16.32
CA PHE A 5 9.70 9.15 17.38
C PHE A 5 8.84 8.59 18.53
N ASP A 6 9.29 7.51 19.17
CA ASP A 6 8.58 6.89 20.30
C ASP A 6 7.12 6.55 19.97
N GLU A 7 6.89 6.00 18.78
CA GLU A 7 5.58 5.62 18.23
C GLU A 7 4.61 6.79 17.98
N HIS A 8 5.07 8.04 18.09
CA HIS A 8 4.27 9.22 17.76
C HIS A 8 4.05 9.43 16.26
N LEU A 9 4.84 8.76 15.40
CA LEU A 9 4.65 8.78 13.96
C LEU A 9 4.69 7.36 13.39
N VAL A 10 3.75 7.08 12.49
CA VAL A 10 3.72 5.82 11.74
C VAL A 10 3.59 6.08 10.25
N THR A 11 4.38 5.37 9.45
CA THR A 11 4.22 5.33 7.99
C THR A 11 3.48 4.06 7.59
N VAL A 12 2.32 4.24 6.94
CA VAL A 12 1.50 3.18 6.36
C VAL A 12 1.52 3.32 4.85
N TRP A 13 1.82 2.23 4.16
CA TRP A 13 1.82 2.19 2.70
C TRP A 13 0.89 1.08 2.23
N SER A 14 -0.15 1.44 1.49
CA SER A 14 -1.25 0.52 1.15
C SER A 14 -1.16 -0.05 -0.27
N ALA A 15 -0.12 0.27 -1.03
CA ALA A 15 0.06 -0.19 -2.41
C ALA A 15 1.18 -1.26 -2.49
N PRO A 16 0.85 -2.55 -2.50
CA PRO A 16 1.85 -3.60 -2.58
C PRO A 16 2.45 -3.68 -3.98
N ASN A 17 3.73 -4.02 -4.06
CA ASN A 17 4.53 -3.99 -5.29
C ASN A 17 4.31 -2.70 -6.09
N TYR A 18 4.59 -1.55 -5.45
CA TYR A 18 4.32 -0.25 -6.01
C TYR A 18 4.91 -0.07 -7.41
N CYS A 19 4.09 0.48 -8.30
CA CYS A 19 4.37 0.60 -9.73
C CYS A 19 4.86 -0.71 -10.40
N TYR A 20 4.56 -1.87 -9.81
CA TYR A 20 5.00 -3.18 -10.28
C TYR A 20 6.51 -3.35 -10.38
N ARG A 21 7.25 -2.61 -9.55
CA ARG A 21 8.72 -2.55 -9.57
C ARG A 21 9.33 -2.70 -8.18
N CYS A 22 8.66 -2.17 -7.17
CA CYS A 22 9.29 -1.99 -5.86
C CYS A 22 9.34 -3.26 -5.01
N GLY A 23 8.51 -4.27 -5.29
CA GLY A 23 8.47 -5.50 -4.49
C GLY A 23 8.12 -5.31 -3.02
N ASN A 24 7.64 -4.12 -2.63
CA ASN A 24 7.27 -3.82 -1.25
C ASN A 24 5.98 -4.55 -0.86
N ILE A 25 5.87 -4.92 0.40
CA ILE A 25 4.59 -5.31 1.02
C ILE A 25 3.76 -4.07 1.35
N ALA A 26 2.46 -4.24 1.53
CA ALA A 26 1.55 -3.19 1.96
C ALA A 26 1.01 -3.44 3.38
N ALA A 27 0.42 -2.41 3.96
CA ALA A 27 -0.11 -2.41 5.31
C ALA A 27 -1.45 -1.65 5.40
N ILE A 28 -2.32 -2.09 6.31
CA ILE A 28 -3.48 -1.38 6.83
C ILE A 28 -3.26 -1.20 8.34
N LEU A 29 -3.53 0.00 8.85
CA LEU A 29 -3.55 0.27 10.30
C LEU A 29 -5.02 0.32 10.74
N ALA A 30 -5.48 -0.73 11.42
CA ALA A 30 -6.86 -0.88 11.86
C ALA A 30 -6.99 -0.49 13.33
N PHE A 31 -7.88 0.44 13.66
CA PHE A 31 -8.13 0.86 15.04
C PHE A 31 -9.37 0.18 15.60
N HIS A 32 -9.23 -0.48 16.75
CA HIS A 32 -10.36 -1.00 17.53
C HIS A 32 -10.80 0.04 18.59
N THR A 33 -9.84 0.78 19.14
CA THR A 33 -10.04 1.96 20.01
C THR A 33 -8.93 2.98 19.76
N ALA A 34 -8.94 4.13 20.45
CA ALA A 34 -7.89 5.15 20.31
C ALA A 34 -6.49 4.63 20.70
N THR A 35 -6.41 3.65 21.60
CA THR A 35 -5.14 3.07 22.08
C THR A 35 -4.90 1.67 21.55
N ASN A 36 -5.93 0.98 21.06
CA ASN A 36 -5.80 -0.36 20.48
C ASN A 36 -5.89 -0.28 18.96
N HIS A 37 -4.75 -0.53 18.32
CA HIS A 37 -4.66 -0.65 16.87
C HIS A 37 -3.88 -1.92 16.49
N GLU A 38 -4.18 -2.43 15.30
CA GLU A 38 -3.59 -3.62 14.72
C GLU A 38 -3.04 -3.28 13.33
N THR A 39 -1.84 -3.76 13.04
CA THR A 39 -1.23 -3.59 11.72
C THR A 39 -1.43 -4.84 10.87
N LYS A 40 -2.23 -4.74 9.81
CA LYS A 40 -2.50 -5.85 8.88
C LYS A 40 -1.61 -5.72 7.65
N LEU A 41 -0.67 -6.64 7.49
CA LEU A 41 0.23 -6.69 6.33
C LEU A 41 -0.33 -7.57 5.22
N PHE A 42 -0.11 -7.18 3.97
CA PHE A 42 -0.56 -7.95 2.81
C PHE A 42 0.39 -7.81 1.62
N ASN A 43 0.44 -8.86 0.80
CA ASN A 43 1.26 -8.92 -0.39
C ASN A 43 0.48 -8.45 -1.62
N ALA A 44 1.19 -8.22 -2.72
CA ALA A 44 0.56 -8.05 -4.01
C ALA A 44 -0.16 -9.35 -4.41
N VAL A 45 -1.24 -9.21 -5.17
CA VAL A 45 -1.86 -10.37 -5.81
C VAL A 45 -0.85 -11.05 -6.74
N PRO A 46 -0.93 -12.38 -6.89
CA PRO A 46 -0.11 -13.11 -7.86
C PRO A 46 -0.20 -12.53 -9.28
N ASP A 47 0.89 -12.61 -10.05
CA ASP A 47 0.95 -12.02 -11.40
C ASP A 47 -0.10 -12.61 -12.36
N ASN A 48 -0.50 -13.87 -12.18
CA ASN A 48 -1.54 -14.54 -12.97
C ASN A 48 -2.96 -14.05 -12.65
N GLU A 49 -3.18 -13.43 -11.48
CA GLU A 49 -4.47 -12.88 -11.05
C GLU A 49 -4.52 -11.35 -11.21
N ARG A 50 -3.43 -10.76 -11.70
CA ARG A 50 -3.29 -9.32 -11.81
C ARG A 50 -4.09 -8.77 -12.99
N VAL A 51 -4.90 -7.76 -12.69
CA VAL A 51 -5.58 -6.96 -13.73
C VAL A 51 -4.61 -5.88 -14.24
N ILE A 52 -4.26 -5.95 -15.52
CA ILE A 52 -3.52 -4.89 -16.20
C ILE A 52 -4.55 -3.86 -16.69
N PRO A 53 -4.52 -2.62 -16.18
CA PRO A 53 -5.44 -1.59 -16.65
C PRO A 53 -5.22 -1.31 -18.14
N SER A 54 -6.30 -1.05 -18.87
CA SER A 54 -6.24 -0.64 -20.27
C SER A 54 -5.41 0.64 -20.39
N LYS A 55 -4.53 0.69 -21.40
CA LYS A 55 -3.75 1.91 -21.68
C LYS A 55 -4.70 3.00 -22.18
N THR A 56 -5.05 3.94 -21.31
CA THR A 56 -5.67 5.20 -21.72
C THR A 56 -4.55 6.13 -22.16
N THR A 57 -4.39 6.31 -23.47
CA THR A 57 -3.52 7.36 -24.01
C THR A 57 -4.20 8.69 -23.74
N THR A 58 -3.80 9.40 -22.69
CA THR A 58 -4.18 10.81 -22.56
C THR A 58 -3.49 11.58 -23.68
N PRO A 59 -4.23 12.31 -24.53
CA PRO A 59 -3.60 13.21 -25.46
C PRO A 59 -2.87 14.27 -24.63
N TYR A 60 -1.55 14.21 -24.65
CA TYR A 60 -0.73 15.25 -24.08
C TYR A 60 -0.95 16.50 -24.94
N PHE A 61 -1.45 17.59 -24.33
CA PHE A 61 -1.85 18.87 -24.94
C PHE A 61 -3.29 19.05 -25.48
N LEU A 62 -4.31 18.33 -24.97
CA LEU A 62 -5.72 18.76 -25.14
C LEU A 62 -6.29 19.37 -23.86
#